data_AF-A0A819YTL5-F1
#
_entry.id   AF-A0A819YTL5-F1
#
_cell.length_a   1.000
_cell.length_b   1.000
_cell.length_c   1.000
_cell.angle_alpha   90.00
_cell.angle_beta   90.00
_cell.angle_gamma   90.00
#
_symmetry.space_group_name_H-M   'P 1'
#
loop_
_entity.id
_entity.type
_entity.pdbx_description
1 polymer ?
#
loop_
_entity_poly.entity_id
_entity_poly.type
_entity_poly.pdbx_seq_one_letter_code
_entity_poly.pdbx_strand_id
1 'polypeptide(L)'
;MVPSIITDIDQIEQPIKYIAGLDISFVKESNKAVASMIIFEYETLNIVAKISIYCIINTPYISGYLAFREAPVFMKIIDIQKKRCPHLVPQVILMDGNGVWHPRRAGIASHFGVLSGIPCFGVSKKVLNTDGITREKIEELLAKKAPEKDQYFEVNGDSGNILGIAYNVTGSVKSAVYISVGHKITLKTACDIFKSVTKYRNCEPIRQADLLSREIVAQLS
;
A
#
# COMPACT_ATOMS: atom_id res chain seq x y z
N MET A 1 -22.51 -11.34 12.43
CA MET A 1 -21.68 -11.47 11.22
C MET A 1 -20.70 -10.32 11.24
N VAL A 2 -19.39 -10.56 11.40
CA VAL A 2 -18.39 -9.49 11.38
C VAL A 2 -18.34 -8.97 9.94
N PRO A 3 -18.48 -7.66 9.67
CA PRO A 3 -18.36 -7.13 8.32
C PRO A 3 -16.99 -7.54 7.74
N SER A 4 -17.01 -8.26 6.61
CA SER A 4 -15.78 -8.59 5.90
C SER A 4 -15.27 -7.35 5.20
N ILE A 5 -14.00 -7.01 5.45
CA ILE A 5 -13.29 -5.95 4.70
C ILE A 5 -13.11 -6.36 3.22
N ILE A 6 -13.05 -7.68 2.96
CA ILE A 6 -13.08 -8.22 1.60
C ILE A 6 -14.52 -8.21 1.12
N THR A 7 -14.75 -7.45 0.06
CA THR A 7 -16.01 -7.33 -0.67
C THR A 7 -15.83 -7.88 -2.08
N ASP A 8 -16.88 -8.46 -2.63
CA ASP A 8 -16.92 -8.95 -4.02
C ASP A 8 -17.25 -7.83 -5.02
N ILE A 9 -17.60 -6.64 -4.51
CA ILE A 9 -17.98 -5.48 -5.31
C ILE A 9 -17.16 -4.26 -4.86
N ASP A 10 -16.61 -3.52 -5.82
CA ASP A 10 -15.91 -2.26 -5.55
C ASP A 10 -16.88 -1.21 -5.00
N GLN A 11 -16.44 -0.48 -3.97
CA GLN A 11 -17.17 0.66 -3.41
C GLN A 11 -16.48 1.98 -3.79
N ILE A 12 -15.94 2.03 -5.01
CA ILE A 12 -15.32 3.21 -5.60
C ILE A 12 -16.44 4.02 -6.25
N GLU A 13 -16.80 5.15 -5.64
CA GLU A 13 -17.99 5.94 -6.02
C GLU A 13 -17.84 6.69 -7.35
N GLN A 14 -16.60 6.90 -7.81
CA GLN A 14 -16.29 7.67 -9.02
C GLN A 14 -15.28 6.94 -9.90
N PRO A 15 -15.28 7.17 -11.22
CA PRO A 15 -14.21 6.67 -12.10
C PRO A 15 -12.83 7.06 -11.59
N ILE A 16 -11.86 6.14 -11.69
CA ILE A 16 -10.49 6.37 -11.23
C ILE A 16 -9.81 7.36 -12.18
N LYS A 17 -9.70 8.61 -11.76
CA LYS A 17 -8.96 9.67 -12.45
C LYS A 17 -7.61 9.91 -11.81
N TYR A 18 -7.52 9.77 -10.49
CA TYR A 18 -6.32 9.98 -9.71
C TYR A 18 -6.08 8.81 -8.76
N ILE A 19 -4.82 8.43 -8.64
CA ILE A 19 -4.34 7.49 -7.63
C ILE A 19 -3.21 8.14 -6.84
N ALA A 20 -2.97 7.68 -5.62
CA ALA A 20 -1.84 8.19 -4.84
C ALA A 20 -1.05 7.10 -4.14
N GLY A 21 0.22 7.41 -3.86
CA GLY A 21 1.08 6.66 -2.97
C GLY A 21 1.50 7.50 -1.78
N LEU A 22 1.75 6.84 -0.66
CA LEU A 22 2.16 7.44 0.61
C LEU A 22 3.40 6.72 1.14
N ASP A 23 4.34 7.47 1.71
CA ASP A 23 5.51 6.93 2.42
C ASP A 23 5.97 7.85 3.55
N ILE A 24 6.70 7.29 4.52
CA ILE A 24 7.35 8.02 5.61
C ILE A 24 8.83 7.64 5.69
N SER A 25 9.70 8.64 5.61
CA SER A 25 11.14 8.48 5.80
C SER A 25 11.62 9.18 7.07
N PHE A 26 12.45 8.51 7.85
CA PHE A 26 12.99 9.03 9.12
C PHE A 26 14.34 9.70 8.91
N VAL A 27 14.58 10.80 9.63
CA VAL A 27 15.92 11.37 9.80
C VAL A 27 16.76 10.37 10.60
N LYS A 28 18.03 10.21 10.22
CA LYS A 28 18.93 9.22 10.83
C LYS A 28 18.99 9.43 12.35
N GLU A 29 18.85 8.33 13.10
CA GLU A 29 18.95 8.31 14.57
C GLU A 29 18.00 9.29 15.27
N SER A 30 16.83 9.56 14.67
CA SER A 30 15.86 10.54 15.17
C SER A 30 14.42 10.02 15.12
N ASN A 31 13.55 10.64 15.92
CA ASN A 31 12.09 10.52 15.81
C ASN A 31 11.47 11.52 14.80
N LYS A 32 12.29 12.40 14.21
CA LYS A 32 11.89 13.30 13.12
C LYS A 32 11.75 12.51 11.82
N ALA A 33 10.70 12.78 11.08
CA ALA A 33 10.40 12.13 9.82
C ALA A 33 9.74 13.09 8.82
N VAL A 34 9.81 12.73 7.55
CA VAL A 34 9.05 13.35 6.47
C VAL A 34 8.07 12.32 5.94
N ALA A 35 6.80 12.68 5.91
CA ALA A 35 5.76 11.91 5.25
C ALA A 35 5.40 12.58 3.93
N SER A 36 5.26 11.80 2.86
CA SER A 36 5.02 12.29 1.50
C SER A 36 3.85 11.57 0.85
N MET A 37 3.05 12.33 0.09
CA MET A 37 2.05 11.84 -0.86
C MET A 37 2.42 12.28 -2.26
N ILE A 38 2.30 11.35 -3.21
CA ILE A 38 2.37 11.64 -4.63
C ILE A 38 1.03 11.27 -5.25
N ILE A 39 0.43 12.21 -5.98
CA ILE A 39 -0.82 11.98 -6.73
C ILE A 39 -0.47 11.89 -8.21
N PHE A 40 -0.96 10.83 -8.84
CA PHE A 40 -0.84 10.56 -10.26
C PHE A 40 -2.20 10.74 -10.94
N GLU A 41 -2.21 11.29 -12.14
CA GLU A 41 -3.31 11.07 -13.08
C GLU A 41 -3.24 9.63 -13.59
N TYR A 42 -4.34 8.89 -13.48
CA TYR A 42 -4.33 7.43 -13.64
C TYR A 42 -4.09 7.00 -15.09
N GLU A 43 -4.68 7.71 -16.06
CA GLU A 43 -4.58 7.38 -17.48
C GLU A 43 -3.17 7.63 -18.03
N THR A 44 -2.57 8.77 -17.67
CA THR A 44 -1.27 9.21 -18.21
C THR A 44 -0.09 8.79 -17.34
N LEU A 45 -0.34 8.42 -16.07
CA LEU A 45 0.67 8.18 -15.04
C LEU A 45 1.62 9.38 -14.84
N ASN A 46 1.14 10.60 -15.09
CA ASN A 46 1.85 11.82 -14.76
C ASN A 46 1.64 12.20 -13.30
N ILE A 47 2.69 12.67 -12.64
CA ILE A 47 2.59 13.24 -11.29
C ILE A 47 1.90 14.61 -11.39
N VAL A 48 0.74 14.75 -10.74
CA VAL A 48 -0.06 15.98 -10.72
C VAL A 48 0.00 16.74 -9.40
N ALA A 49 0.41 16.07 -8.30
CA ALA A 49 0.67 16.75 -7.03
C ALA A 49 1.72 16.02 -6.18
N LYS A 50 2.45 16.80 -5.39
CA LYS A 50 3.39 16.34 -4.37
C LYS A 50 3.08 17.08 -3.07
N ILE A 51 2.91 16.34 -1.98
CA ILE A 51 2.60 16.91 -0.67
C ILE A 51 3.51 16.24 0.35
N SER A 52 4.25 17.04 1.11
CA SER A 52 5.11 16.52 2.17
C SER A 52 4.90 17.30 3.46
N ILE A 53 5.05 16.60 4.59
CA ILE A 53 5.01 17.20 5.91
C ILE A 53 6.17 16.71 6.77
N TYR A 54 6.74 17.62 7.54
CA TYR A 54 7.60 17.26 8.67
C TYR A 54 6.74 16.79 9.83
N CYS A 55 7.16 15.71 10.48
CA CYS A 55 6.48 15.15 11.62
C CYS A 55 7.47 14.58 12.64
N ILE A 56 7.00 14.45 13.87
CA ILE A 56 7.71 13.76 14.95
C ILE A 56 6.86 12.55 15.31
N ILE A 57 7.46 11.36 15.25
CA ILE A 57 6.79 10.09 15.52
C ILE A 57 7.42 9.46 16.76
N ASN A 58 6.73 9.61 17.89
CA ASN A 58 7.16 9.05 19.19
C ASN A 58 6.68 7.61 19.40
N THR A 59 5.73 7.13 18.61
CA THR A 59 5.20 5.77 18.72
C THR A 59 6.29 4.77 18.27
N PRO A 60 6.62 3.76 19.09
CA PRO A 60 7.65 2.77 18.75
C PRO A 60 7.24 1.90 17.56
N TYR A 61 8.22 1.36 16.84
CA TYR A 61 7.96 0.37 15.80
C TYR A 61 7.74 -1.01 16.44
N ILE A 62 6.49 -1.48 16.40
CA ILE A 62 6.12 -2.83 16.83
C ILE A 62 5.57 -3.57 15.61
N SER A 63 6.13 -4.73 15.30
CA SER A 63 5.67 -5.57 14.19
C SER A 63 4.18 -5.89 14.34
N GLY A 64 3.40 -5.69 13.28
CA GLY A 64 1.95 -5.86 13.30
C GLY A 64 1.15 -4.66 13.86
N TYR A 65 1.81 -3.54 14.21
CA TYR A 65 1.17 -2.31 14.71
C TYR A 65 1.60 -1.05 13.95
N LEU A 66 2.17 -1.21 12.75
CA LEU A 66 2.62 -0.09 11.90
C LEU A 66 1.55 0.99 11.71
N ALA A 67 0.29 0.58 11.60
CA ALA A 67 -0.83 1.49 11.40
C ALA A 67 -0.95 2.58 12.48
N PHE A 68 -0.71 2.24 13.76
CA PHE A 68 -0.76 3.21 14.86
C PHE A 68 0.34 4.27 14.79
N ARG A 69 1.44 3.94 14.10
CA ARG A 69 2.59 4.82 13.93
C ARG A 69 2.38 5.80 12.77
N GLU A 70 1.82 5.32 11.66
CA GLU A 70 1.83 6.06 10.39
C GLU A 70 0.47 6.63 9.99
N ALA A 71 -0.64 5.93 10.27
CA ALA A 71 -1.97 6.38 9.85
C ALA A 71 -2.34 7.78 10.36
N PRO A 72 -2.03 8.18 11.62
CA PRO A 72 -2.29 9.54 12.08
C PRO A 72 -1.54 10.61 11.28
N VAL A 73 -0.34 10.29 10.78
CA VAL A 73 0.46 11.20 9.95
C VAL A 73 -0.15 11.30 8.55
N PHE A 74 -0.53 10.17 7.96
CA PHE A 74 -1.19 10.16 6.66
C PHE A 74 -2.54 10.87 6.66
N MET A 75 -3.33 10.79 7.73
CA MET A 75 -4.57 11.57 7.86
C MET A 75 -4.32 13.08 7.79
N LYS A 76 -3.23 13.58 8.38
CA LYS A 76 -2.84 15.00 8.25
C LYS A 76 -2.51 15.38 6.80
N ILE A 77 -1.88 14.47 6.04
CA ILE A 77 -1.63 14.68 4.62
C ILE A 77 -2.94 14.78 3.83
N ILE A 78 -3.92 13.92 4.13
CA ILE A 78 -5.25 14.00 3.51
C ILE A 78 -5.93 15.35 3.79
N ASP A 79 -5.86 15.84 5.03
CA ASP A 79 -6.41 17.16 5.36
C ASP A 79 -5.72 18.30 4.58
N ILE A 80 -4.40 18.19 4.38
CA ILE A 80 -3.64 19.15 3.59
C ILE A 80 -3.99 19.05 2.10
N GLN A 81 -4.11 17.84 1.55
CA GLN A 81 -4.52 17.61 0.17
C GLN A 81 -5.87 18.26 -0.10
N LYS A 82 -6.87 17.99 0.75
CA LYS A 82 -8.20 18.59 0.64
C LYS A 82 -8.17 20.12 0.66
N LYS A 83 -7.27 20.73 1.43
CA LYS A 83 -7.13 22.20 1.53
C LYS A 83 -6.36 22.81 0.36
N ARG A 84 -5.28 22.18 -0.08
CA ARG A 84 -4.34 22.75 -1.08
C ARG A 84 -4.74 22.43 -2.52
N CYS A 85 -5.25 21.23 -2.78
CA CYS A 85 -5.62 20.77 -4.11
C CYS A 85 -6.94 19.97 -4.07
N PRO A 86 -8.07 20.59 -3.68
CA PRO A 86 -9.37 19.93 -3.55
C PRO A 86 -9.89 19.28 -4.84
N HIS A 87 -9.34 19.65 -6.00
CA HIS A 87 -9.68 19.09 -7.31
C HIS A 87 -8.85 17.86 -7.69
N LEU A 88 -7.79 17.55 -6.93
CA LEU A 88 -6.89 16.40 -7.16
C LEU A 88 -7.11 15.34 -6.09
N VAL A 89 -8.35 14.87 -5.93
CA VAL A 89 -8.70 13.83 -4.94
C VAL A 89 -8.36 12.46 -5.50
N PRO A 90 -7.49 11.66 -4.85
CA PRO A 90 -7.25 10.29 -5.28
C PRO A 90 -8.47 9.41 -5.01
N GLN A 91 -8.94 8.67 -6.01
CA GLN A 91 -10.00 7.67 -5.84
C GLN A 91 -9.46 6.38 -5.21
N VAL A 92 -8.17 6.09 -5.38
CA VAL A 92 -7.52 4.92 -4.79
C VAL A 92 -6.15 5.30 -4.24
N ILE A 93 -5.81 4.80 -3.05
CA ILE A 93 -4.49 4.98 -2.42
C ILE A 93 -3.78 3.63 -2.28
N LEU A 94 -2.54 3.58 -2.78
CA LEU A 94 -1.62 2.47 -2.63
C LEU A 94 -0.71 2.73 -1.44
N MET A 95 -0.56 1.74 -0.54
CA MET A 95 0.24 1.90 0.67
C MET A 95 1.36 0.85 0.76
N ASP A 96 2.57 1.25 1.15
CA ASP A 96 3.66 0.29 1.45
C ASP A 96 3.33 -0.46 2.75
N GLY A 97 2.82 -1.68 2.61
CA GLY A 97 2.34 -2.47 3.73
C GLY A 97 1.17 -3.37 3.36
N ASN A 98 0.56 -3.96 4.39
CA ASN A 98 -0.54 -4.90 4.22
C ASN A 98 -1.89 -4.23 4.51
N GLY A 99 -2.95 -4.76 3.90
CA GLY A 99 -4.34 -4.57 4.30
C GLY A 99 -4.83 -5.76 5.11
N VAL A 100 -5.73 -6.56 4.54
CA VAL A 100 -6.30 -7.76 5.18
C VAL A 100 -5.31 -8.91 5.35
N TRP A 101 -4.17 -8.91 4.63
CA TRP A 101 -3.07 -9.86 4.84
C TRP A 101 -2.29 -9.51 6.12
N HIS A 102 -2.96 -9.67 7.25
CA HIS A 102 -2.48 -9.26 8.56
C HIS A 102 -3.06 -10.19 9.64
N PRO A 103 -2.33 -10.49 10.74
CA PRO A 103 -2.84 -11.34 11.83
C PRO A 103 -4.19 -10.91 12.41
N ARG A 104 -4.52 -9.62 12.29
CA ARG A 104 -5.78 -9.03 12.75
C ARG A 104 -6.71 -8.61 11.61
N ARG A 105 -6.37 -8.97 10.37
CA ARG A 105 -7.03 -8.51 9.12
C ARG A 105 -7.18 -6.99 9.00
N ALA A 106 -6.28 -6.26 9.65
CA ALA A 106 -6.33 -4.81 9.82
C ALA A 106 -4.91 -4.21 9.76
N GLY A 107 -4.22 -4.43 8.63
CA GLY A 107 -2.95 -3.77 8.35
C GLY A 107 -3.12 -2.28 8.05
N ILE A 108 -2.01 -1.58 7.75
CA ILE A 108 -2.00 -0.14 7.48
C ILE A 108 -3.00 0.27 6.40
N ALA A 109 -3.10 -0.45 5.28
CA ALA A 109 -4.00 -0.10 4.20
C ALA A 109 -5.48 -0.20 4.59
N SER A 110 -5.83 -1.20 5.43
CA SER A 110 -7.19 -1.35 5.94
C SER A 110 -7.52 -0.30 7.00
N HIS A 111 -6.60 -0.09 7.95
CA HIS A 111 -6.80 0.88 9.03
C HIS A 111 -6.93 2.30 8.47
N PHE A 112 -5.97 2.72 7.64
CA PHE A 112 -6.02 4.04 7.01
C PHE A 112 -7.23 4.18 6.07
N GLY A 113 -7.55 3.16 5.28
CA GLY A 113 -8.73 3.19 4.40
C GLY A 113 -10.02 3.41 5.17
N VAL A 114 -10.22 2.71 6.30
CA VAL A 114 -11.40 2.92 7.17
C VAL A 114 -11.44 4.32 7.76
N LEU A 115 -10.31 4.85 8.25
CA LEU A 115 -10.24 6.20 8.83
C LEU A 115 -10.48 7.31 7.80
N SER A 116 -9.93 7.16 6.60
CA SER A 116 -10.03 8.16 5.53
C SER A 116 -11.33 8.07 4.73
N GLY A 117 -11.96 6.89 4.72
CA GLY A 117 -13.09 6.56 3.85
C GLY A 117 -12.71 6.35 2.38
N ILE A 118 -11.42 6.40 2.04
CA ILE A 118 -10.88 6.31 0.68
C ILE A 118 -10.59 4.84 0.35
N PRO A 119 -10.93 4.35 -0.85
CA PRO A 119 -10.49 3.04 -1.31
C PRO A 119 -8.98 2.87 -1.25
N CYS A 120 -8.52 1.78 -0.63
CA CYS A 120 -7.09 1.55 -0.37
C CYS A 120 -6.72 0.09 -0.59
N PHE A 121 -5.48 -0.16 -1.00
CA PHE A 121 -4.88 -1.49 -0.93
C PHE A 121 -3.41 -1.42 -0.53
N GLY A 122 -2.95 -2.50 0.10
CA GLY A 122 -1.58 -2.66 0.54
C GLY A 122 -0.73 -3.35 -0.52
N VAL A 123 0.48 -2.84 -0.72
CA VAL A 123 1.54 -3.47 -1.51
C VAL A 123 2.73 -3.71 -0.59
N SER A 124 3.03 -4.96 -0.28
CA SER A 124 4.15 -5.32 0.58
C SER A 124 5.26 -6.03 -0.18
N LYS A 125 6.51 -5.76 0.22
CA LYS A 125 7.71 -6.47 -0.28
C LYS A 125 8.06 -7.69 0.58
N LYS A 126 7.39 -7.89 1.71
CA LYS A 126 7.67 -8.95 2.68
C LYS A 126 6.39 -9.73 3.00
N VAL A 127 6.50 -11.05 3.06
CA VAL A 127 5.41 -11.89 3.57
C VAL A 127 5.28 -11.63 5.07
N LEU A 128 4.06 -11.32 5.50
CA LEU A 128 3.72 -11.32 6.91
C LEU A 128 3.21 -12.72 7.26
N ASN A 129 3.96 -13.44 8.10
CA ASN A 129 3.63 -14.82 8.45
C ASN A 129 2.31 -14.84 9.24
N THR A 130 1.24 -15.28 8.60
CA THR A 130 -0.11 -15.29 9.17
C THR A 130 -0.97 -16.34 8.47
N ASP A 131 -1.93 -16.91 9.20
CA ASP A 131 -2.88 -17.89 8.68
C ASP A 131 -2.20 -19.06 7.94
N GLY A 132 -1.12 -19.59 8.52
CA GLY A 132 -0.37 -20.72 7.95
C GLY A 132 0.44 -20.42 6.68
N ILE A 133 0.53 -19.14 6.31
CA ILE A 133 1.34 -18.69 5.18
C ILE A 133 2.68 -18.16 5.69
N THR A 134 3.77 -18.75 5.19
CA THR A 134 5.14 -18.31 5.42
C THR A 134 5.79 -17.84 4.14
N ARG A 135 6.94 -17.18 4.25
CA ARG A 135 7.75 -16.78 3.11
C ARG A 135 8.15 -17.98 2.25
N GLU A 136 8.62 -19.05 2.87
CA GLU A 136 9.11 -20.26 2.19
C GLU A 136 7.98 -20.91 1.38
N LYS A 137 6.80 -21.07 2.00
CA LYS A 137 5.60 -21.61 1.33
C LYS A 137 5.18 -20.75 0.14
N ILE A 138 5.27 -19.43 0.25
CA ILE A 138 4.95 -18.51 -0.84
C ILE A 138 5.98 -18.58 -1.96
N GLU A 139 7.27 -18.65 -1.64
CA GLU A 139 8.33 -18.79 -2.65
C GLU A 139 8.17 -20.11 -3.42
N GLU A 140 7.86 -21.22 -2.75
CA GLU A 140 7.56 -22.49 -3.41
C GLU A 140 6.31 -22.43 -4.31
N LEU A 141 5.24 -21.80 -3.85
CA LEU A 141 4.01 -21.66 -4.61
C LEU A 141 4.19 -20.74 -5.83
N LEU A 142 4.94 -19.64 -5.69
CA LEU A 142 5.31 -18.77 -6.79
C LEU A 142 6.09 -19.53 -7.87
N ALA A 143 7.10 -20.30 -7.48
CA ALA A 143 7.89 -21.10 -8.42
C ALA A 143 7.05 -22.12 -9.21
N LYS A 144 5.92 -22.58 -8.64
CA LYS A 144 5.02 -23.55 -9.28
C LYS A 144 3.89 -22.89 -10.09
N LYS A 145 3.29 -21.82 -9.57
CA LYS A 145 2.04 -21.24 -10.10
C LYS A 145 2.25 -19.96 -10.92
N ALA A 146 3.30 -19.21 -10.63
CA ALA A 146 3.60 -17.92 -11.26
C ALA A 146 5.12 -17.69 -11.41
N PRO A 147 5.85 -18.61 -12.07
CA PRO A 147 7.31 -18.54 -12.17
C PRO A 147 7.82 -17.36 -13.00
N GLU A 148 7.03 -16.88 -13.96
CA GLU A 148 7.47 -15.86 -14.90
C GLU A 148 7.07 -14.45 -14.47
N LYS A 149 7.70 -13.46 -15.13
CA LYS A 149 7.38 -12.05 -14.94
C LYS A 149 5.90 -11.81 -15.25
N ASP A 150 5.27 -10.97 -14.44
CA ASP A 150 3.88 -10.53 -14.56
C ASP A 150 2.82 -11.63 -14.36
N GLN A 151 3.25 -12.79 -13.87
CA GLN A 151 2.35 -13.83 -13.36
C GLN A 151 2.06 -13.63 -11.88
N TYR A 152 0.89 -14.09 -11.45
CA TYR A 152 0.45 -14.00 -10.08
C TYR A 152 -0.56 -15.09 -9.75
N PHE A 153 -0.82 -15.30 -8.46
CA PHE A 153 -1.90 -16.17 -7.99
C PHE A 153 -2.50 -15.65 -6.69
N GLU A 154 -3.75 -16.03 -6.43
CA GLU A 154 -4.43 -15.73 -5.17
C GLU A 154 -3.90 -16.61 -4.04
N VAL A 155 -3.62 -15.98 -2.90
CA VAL A 155 -3.10 -16.61 -1.71
C VAL A 155 -4.24 -16.79 -0.71
N ASN A 156 -4.59 -18.05 -0.47
CA ASN A 156 -5.51 -18.47 0.58
C ASN A 156 -4.71 -18.94 1.79
N GLY A 157 -5.09 -18.46 2.98
CA GLY A 157 -4.55 -19.00 4.22
C GLY A 157 -5.16 -20.36 4.56
N ASP A 158 -4.59 -21.02 5.57
CA ASP A 158 -5.01 -22.37 5.98
C ASP A 158 -6.45 -22.39 6.51
N SER A 159 -6.96 -21.25 6.98
CA SER A 159 -8.38 -21.08 7.33
C SER A 159 -9.35 -21.01 6.14
N GLY A 160 -8.84 -21.02 4.90
CA GLY A 160 -9.61 -20.83 3.67
C GLY A 160 -9.88 -19.37 3.32
N ASN A 161 -9.42 -18.42 4.15
CA ASN A 161 -9.55 -17.00 3.89
C ASN A 161 -8.61 -16.53 2.78
N ILE A 162 -9.13 -15.74 1.85
CA ILE A 162 -8.28 -15.01 0.90
C ILE A 162 -7.48 -13.96 1.67
N LEU A 163 -6.15 -14.01 1.55
CA LEU A 163 -5.23 -13.03 2.12
C LEU A 163 -4.89 -11.93 1.12
N GLY A 164 -4.71 -12.30 -0.16
CA GLY A 164 -4.30 -11.38 -1.20
C GLY A 164 -3.74 -12.09 -2.42
N ILE A 165 -2.86 -11.41 -3.15
CA ILE A 165 -2.17 -11.93 -4.35
C ILE A 165 -0.66 -11.90 -4.11
N ALA A 166 0.02 -12.97 -4.52
CA ALA A 166 1.46 -12.97 -4.70
C ALA A 166 1.78 -12.71 -6.18
N TYR A 167 2.46 -11.60 -6.48
CA TYR A 167 2.73 -11.13 -7.83
C TYR A 167 4.24 -11.15 -8.12
N ASN A 168 4.63 -11.82 -9.20
CA ASN A 168 6.02 -11.90 -9.65
C ASN A 168 6.36 -10.75 -10.60
N VAL A 169 6.80 -9.62 -10.05
CA VAL A 169 7.01 -8.38 -10.83
C VAL A 169 8.19 -8.46 -11.80
N THR A 170 9.23 -9.21 -11.43
CA THR A 170 10.55 -9.14 -12.10
C THR A 170 10.95 -10.47 -12.75
N GLY A 171 10.15 -11.52 -12.62
CA GLY A 171 10.52 -12.88 -13.01
C GLY A 171 11.40 -13.60 -11.98
N SER A 172 11.59 -13.02 -10.79
CA SER A 172 12.30 -13.66 -9.68
C SER A 172 11.39 -13.75 -8.47
N VAL A 173 11.18 -14.99 -8.02
CA VAL A 173 10.36 -15.37 -6.85
C VAL A 173 10.74 -14.58 -5.60
N LYS A 174 12.04 -14.33 -5.37
CA LYS A 174 12.55 -13.61 -4.19
C LYS A 174 12.19 -12.12 -4.18
N SER A 175 11.82 -11.58 -5.33
CA SER A 175 11.42 -10.18 -5.53
C SER A 175 9.93 -10.01 -5.74
N ALA A 176 9.12 -11.02 -5.47
CA ALA A 176 7.68 -10.90 -5.48
C ALA A 176 7.18 -9.80 -4.53
N VAL A 177 5.97 -9.34 -4.83
CA VAL A 177 5.20 -8.40 -4.03
C VAL A 177 3.85 -9.00 -3.68
N TYR A 178 3.30 -8.51 -2.58
CA TYR A 178 2.08 -9.05 -1.98
C TYR A 178 1.04 -7.95 -1.96
N ILE A 179 -0.04 -8.15 -2.71
CA ILE A 179 -1.14 -7.20 -2.85
C ILE A 179 -2.26 -7.69 -1.94
N SER A 180 -2.78 -6.83 -1.08
CA SER A 180 -3.91 -7.18 -0.21
C SER A 180 -4.93 -6.06 -0.11
N VAL A 181 -6.21 -6.41 -0.10
CA VAL A 181 -7.32 -5.46 0.02
C VAL A 181 -7.14 -4.64 1.28
N GLY A 182 -7.25 -3.32 1.16
CA GLY A 182 -7.29 -2.40 2.31
C GLY A 182 -8.72 -2.09 2.70
N HIS A 183 -9.42 -1.31 1.88
CA HIS A 183 -10.78 -0.82 2.13
C HIS A 183 -11.49 -0.49 0.81
N LYS A 184 -12.81 -0.77 0.70
CA LYS A 184 -13.70 -0.36 -0.41
C LYS A 184 -13.26 -0.80 -1.83
N ILE A 185 -12.36 -1.76 -1.95
CA ILE A 185 -11.85 -2.25 -3.23
C ILE A 185 -11.79 -3.77 -3.23
N THR A 186 -12.08 -4.39 -4.36
CA THR A 186 -11.94 -5.83 -4.57
C THR A 186 -10.47 -6.19 -4.78
N LEU A 187 -10.12 -7.45 -4.52
CA LEU A 187 -8.75 -7.92 -4.76
C LEU A 187 -8.38 -7.87 -6.25
N LYS A 188 -9.34 -8.17 -7.13
CA LYS A 188 -9.18 -8.09 -8.58
C LYS A 188 -8.83 -6.66 -9.02
N THR A 189 -9.62 -5.68 -8.62
CA THR A 189 -9.39 -4.27 -9.00
C THR A 189 -8.09 -3.74 -8.40
N ALA A 190 -7.75 -4.12 -7.17
CA ALA A 190 -6.44 -3.79 -6.59
C ALA A 190 -5.27 -4.35 -7.43
N CYS A 191 -5.39 -5.58 -7.93
CA CYS A 191 -4.39 -6.18 -8.81
C CYS A 191 -4.32 -5.48 -10.17
N ASP A 192 -5.46 -5.18 -10.80
CA ASP A 192 -5.52 -4.51 -12.10
C ASP A 192 -4.88 -3.11 -12.03
N ILE A 193 -5.18 -2.34 -10.97
CA ILE A 193 -4.53 -1.06 -10.71
C ILE A 193 -3.03 -1.26 -10.49
N PHE A 194 -2.61 -2.19 -9.64
CA PHE A 194 -1.20 -2.46 -9.40
C PHE A 194 -0.43 -2.74 -10.69
N LYS A 195 -0.97 -3.59 -11.57
CA LYS A 195 -0.38 -3.91 -12.88
C LYS A 195 -0.19 -2.67 -13.75
N SER A 196 -1.17 -1.76 -13.77
CA SER A 196 -1.09 -0.55 -14.57
C SER A 196 -0.03 0.46 -14.09
N VAL A 197 0.36 0.40 -12.81
CA VAL A 197 1.25 1.41 -12.18
C VAL A 197 2.62 0.86 -11.81
N THR A 198 2.85 -0.44 -12.01
CA THR A 198 4.09 -1.10 -11.62
C THR A 198 5.06 -1.19 -12.81
N LYS A 199 6.21 -0.51 -12.70
CA LYS A 199 7.34 -0.64 -13.64
C LYS A 199 8.50 -1.42 -13.03
N TYR A 200 8.60 -1.37 -11.70
CA TYR A 200 9.64 -1.99 -10.89
C TYR A 200 9.00 -2.72 -9.72
N ARG A 201 9.79 -3.46 -8.94
CA ARG A 201 9.31 -4.12 -7.72
C ARG A 201 8.54 -3.18 -6.79
N ASN A 202 8.98 -1.93 -6.65
CA ASN A 202 8.19 -0.91 -5.95
C ASN A 202 7.37 -0.13 -6.99
N CYS A 203 6.04 -0.17 -6.89
CA CYS A 203 5.17 0.50 -7.85
C CYS A 203 5.34 2.03 -7.82
N GLU A 204 5.07 2.69 -8.95
CA GLU A 204 5.42 4.11 -9.13
C GLU A 204 4.85 5.05 -8.05
N PRO A 205 3.58 4.94 -7.62
CA PRO A 205 3.05 5.82 -6.57
C PRO A 205 3.79 5.74 -5.25
N ILE A 206 4.07 4.52 -4.77
CA ILE A 206 4.80 4.29 -3.51
C ILE A 206 6.27 4.67 -3.69
N ARG A 207 6.88 4.29 -4.82
CA ARG A 207 8.28 4.58 -5.11
C ARG A 207 8.57 6.07 -5.16
N GLN A 208 7.71 6.86 -5.79
CA GLN A 208 7.89 8.31 -5.84
C GLN A 208 7.65 8.97 -4.48
N ALA A 209 6.73 8.44 -3.67
CA ALA A 209 6.53 8.93 -2.31
C ALA A 209 7.78 8.71 -1.45
N ASP A 210 8.35 7.49 -1.48
CA ASP A 210 9.61 7.14 -0.80
C ASP A 210 10.79 7.98 -1.28
N LEU A 211 10.93 8.20 -2.59
CA LEU A 211 11.99 9.06 -3.13
C LEU A 211 11.87 10.50 -2.62
N LEU A 212 10.65 11.08 -2.66
CA LEU A 212 10.44 12.46 -2.22
C LEU A 212 10.70 12.62 -0.71
N SER A 213 10.18 11.71 0.12
CA SER A 213 10.43 11.78 1.57
C SER A 213 11.92 11.61 1.90
N ARG A 214 12.64 10.72 1.22
CA ARG A 214 14.10 10.56 1.40
C ARG A 214 14.89 11.78 0.94
N GLU A 215 14.53 12.38 -0.19
CA GLU A 215 15.17 13.60 -0.71
C GLU A 215 15.08 14.73 0.32
N ILE A 216 13.89 14.95 0.88
CA ILE A 216 13.66 16.01 1.88
C ILE A 216 14.40 15.69 3.18
N VAL A 217 14.43 14.42 3.63
CA VAL A 217 15.21 14.01 4.81
C VAL A 217 16.70 14.26 4.62
N ALA A 218 17.24 14.02 3.42
CA ALA A 218 18.65 14.25 3.11
C ALA A 218 19.02 15.74 3.19
N GLN A 219 18.08 16.65 2.96
CA GLN A 219 18.28 18.10 3.12
C GLN A 219 18.21 18.57 4.59
N LEU A 220 17.69 17.73 5.49
CA LEU A 220 17.61 18.01 6.93
C LEU A 220 18.76 17.41 7.75
N SER A 221 19.56 16.54 7.12
CA SER A 221 20.66 15.81 7.76
C SER A 221 21.96 16.60 7.64
#